data_AF-A0A515A4S4-F1
#
_entry.id   AF-A0A515A4S4-F1
#
_cell.length_a   1.000
_cell.length_b   1.000
_cell.length_c   1.000
_cell.angle_alpha   90.00
_cell.angle_beta   90.00
_cell.angle_gamma   90.00
#
_symmetry.space_group_name_H-M   'P 1'
#
loop_
_entity.id
_entity.type
_entity.pdbx_description
1 polymer ?
#
loop_
_entity_poly.entity_id
_entity_poly.type
_entity_poly.pdbx_seq_one_letter_code
_entity_poly.pdbx_strand_id
1 'polypeptide(L)'
;MRLLLLFFLCLFLVLPGQAQERVRNVRIYVVDSVQLEIRYDLMNARAGDSVYFEIRSRLRGPLRILPEFVRGDVGTQITAGSDRRIIWDALANGYSLNEEVQAKVLVKTSVPLVASQPTTLPEPVAVQKPVVTTPKPEPVPPKPTAKESVVREEPISKTSTSSRNRTTRPKPSIFAADSVPSQPVTPTPVVAVPPSQPPASVGVSTPVPQQPASQTIAVVQSVEPAPTAAVADTVRPKRMRYAGPAWALLSAVAPGIGNIFVQLPKPKIGLRPLLTVGCYGLIAYGLAERKKSQDAFAIYEDQKNATAGEPYYQTANDHHHRYFMATRGAVVVAAADVILTFIKGLRNTQIQKEARRIDGVSLRPGLQAGQMTAVVRYSF
;
A
#
# COMPACT_ATOMS: atom_id res chain seq x y z
N MET A 1 -17.25 15.32 14.84
CA MET A 1 -17.16 15.62 13.40
C MET A 1 -15.74 16.00 12.96
N ARG A 2 -15.10 17.05 13.48
CA ARG A 2 -13.74 17.47 13.05
C ARG A 2 -12.64 16.41 13.19
N LEU A 3 -12.67 15.61 14.26
CA LEU A 3 -11.67 14.56 14.50
C LEU A 3 -11.86 13.33 13.60
N LEU A 4 -13.09 13.09 13.16
CA LEU A 4 -13.44 12.05 12.19
C LEU A 4 -12.96 12.47 10.79
N LEU A 5 -13.08 13.76 10.45
CA LEU A 5 -12.57 14.31 9.20
C LEU A 5 -11.02 14.23 9.11
N LEU A 6 -10.31 14.50 10.20
CA LEU A 6 -8.84 14.31 10.27
C LEU A 6 -8.42 12.84 10.16
N PHE A 7 -9.19 11.91 10.74
CA PHE A 7 -8.95 10.47 10.58
C PHE A 7 -9.13 10.03 9.13
N PHE A 8 -10.21 10.46 8.46
CA PHE A 8 -10.41 10.19 7.04
C PHE A 8 -9.32 10.83 6.16
N LEU A 9 -8.88 12.05 6.49
CA LEU A 9 -7.79 12.73 5.76
C LEU A 9 -6.46 11.96 5.89
N CYS A 10 -6.10 11.50 7.09
CA CYS A 10 -4.91 10.66 7.27
C CYS A 10 -5.05 9.31 6.58
N LEU A 11 -6.23 8.67 6.62
CA LEU A 11 -6.48 7.41 5.91
C LEU A 11 -6.34 7.59 4.38
N PHE A 12 -6.75 8.74 3.83
CA PHE A 12 -6.56 9.08 2.42
C PHE A 12 -5.09 9.27 2.03
N LEU A 13 -4.23 9.72 2.96
CA LEU A 13 -2.79 9.89 2.71
C LEU A 13 -2.00 8.58 2.74
N VAL A 14 -2.55 7.51 3.32
CA VAL A 14 -1.94 6.16 3.29
C VAL A 14 -2.55 5.27 2.21
N LEU A 15 -3.48 5.79 1.38
CA LEU A 15 -3.92 5.04 0.21
C LEU A 15 -2.69 4.76 -0.66
N PRO A 16 -2.42 3.49 -1.00
CA PRO A 16 -1.31 3.15 -1.87
C PRO A 16 -1.46 4.01 -3.12
N GLY A 17 -0.38 4.74 -3.47
CA GLY A 17 -0.36 5.61 -4.62
C GLY A 17 -1.01 4.88 -5.77
N GLN A 18 -2.14 5.42 -6.23
CA GLN A 18 -2.93 4.88 -7.32
C GLN A 18 -1.94 4.40 -8.37
N ALA A 19 -1.83 3.08 -8.54
CA ALA A 19 -1.02 2.49 -9.59
C ALA A 19 -1.39 3.29 -10.84
N GLN A 20 -0.43 4.07 -11.36
CA GLN A 20 -0.71 5.14 -12.32
C GLN A 20 -1.70 4.59 -13.34
N GLU A 21 -2.92 5.13 -13.34
CA GLU A 21 -3.98 4.65 -14.21
C GLU A 21 -3.57 5.02 -15.64
N ARG A 22 -2.83 4.10 -16.28
CA ARG A 22 -2.25 4.27 -17.62
C ARG A 22 -3.29 4.11 -18.70
N VAL A 23 -4.45 3.53 -18.38
CA VAL A 23 -5.55 3.34 -19.31
C VAL A 23 -6.69 4.25 -18.93
N ARG A 24 -7.20 5.03 -19.88
CA ARG A 24 -8.34 5.93 -19.69
C ARG A 24 -9.37 5.71 -20.78
N ASN A 25 -10.57 6.26 -20.56
CA ASN A 25 -11.62 6.38 -21.58
C ASN A 25 -11.95 5.04 -22.28
N VAL A 26 -12.07 3.97 -21.50
CA VAL A 26 -12.46 2.66 -22.01
C VAL A 26 -13.92 2.71 -22.46
N ARG A 27 -14.17 2.50 -23.75
CA ARG A 27 -15.49 2.47 -24.38
C ARG A 27 -15.69 1.13 -25.07
N ILE A 28 -16.90 0.62 -25.00
CA ILE A 28 -17.26 -0.66 -25.59
C ILE A 28 -18.32 -0.40 -26.65
N TYR A 29 -18.09 -0.91 -27.85
CA TYR A 29 -19.02 -0.89 -28.96
C TYR A 29 -19.30 -2.31 -29.40
N VAL A 30 -20.57 -2.64 -29.55
CA VAL A 30 -20.98 -3.88 -30.20
C VAL A 30 -21.06 -3.54 -31.68
N VAL A 31 -20.14 -4.08 -32.48
CA VAL A 31 -20.10 -3.81 -33.92
C VAL A 31 -21.23 -4.61 -34.59
N ASP A 32 -21.30 -5.90 -34.24
CA ASP A 32 -22.32 -6.86 -34.67
C ASP A 32 -22.66 -7.80 -33.51
N SER A 33 -23.63 -8.71 -33.66
CA SER A 33 -23.93 -9.76 -32.67
C SER A 33 -22.77 -10.75 -32.42
N VAL A 34 -21.67 -10.60 -33.16
CA VAL A 34 -20.50 -11.49 -33.19
C VAL A 34 -19.26 -10.81 -32.60
N GLN A 35 -19.11 -9.50 -32.80
CA GLN A 35 -17.86 -8.78 -32.53
C GLN A 35 -18.05 -7.63 -31.56
N LEU A 36 -17.08 -7.52 -30.65
CA LEU A 36 -16.99 -6.47 -29.65
C LEU A 36 -15.73 -5.65 -29.89
N GLU A 37 -15.90 -4.34 -29.99
CA GLU A 37 -14.83 -3.35 -30.16
C GLU A 37 -14.64 -2.58 -28.86
N ILE A 38 -13.42 -2.63 -28.31
CA ILE A 38 -13.00 -1.89 -27.12
C ILE A 38 -12.06 -0.78 -27.56
N ARG A 39 -12.44 0.46 -27.30
CA ARG A 39 -11.59 1.64 -27.51
C ARG A 39 -11.07 2.16 -26.18
N TYR A 40 -9.81 2.55 -26.13
CA TYR A 40 -9.21 3.09 -24.91
C TYR A 40 -8.04 4.03 -25.22
N ASP A 41 -7.70 4.87 -24.25
CA ASP A 41 -6.55 5.76 -24.31
C ASP A 41 -5.42 5.22 -23.44
N LEU A 42 -4.23 5.04 -24.01
CA LEU A 42 -3.06 4.50 -23.33
C LEU A 42 -2.03 5.62 -23.09
N MET A 43 -1.86 6.00 -21.83
CA MET A 43 -0.96 7.07 -21.38
C MET A 43 0.33 6.49 -20.80
N ASN A 44 1.47 7.08 -21.18
CA ASN A 44 2.79 6.76 -20.61
C ASN A 44 3.21 5.27 -20.71
N ALA A 45 2.83 4.59 -21.80
CA ALA A 45 3.33 3.25 -22.08
C ALA A 45 4.84 3.29 -22.38
N ARG A 46 5.58 2.38 -21.75
CA ARG A 46 7.02 2.17 -21.97
C ARG A 46 7.23 0.97 -22.89
N ALA A 47 8.37 0.96 -23.59
CA ALA A 47 8.80 -0.23 -24.31
C ALA A 47 8.88 -1.41 -23.33
N GLY A 48 8.20 -2.52 -23.66
CA GLY A 48 8.08 -3.70 -22.82
C GLY A 48 6.76 -3.81 -22.03
N ASP A 49 6.02 -2.72 -21.86
CA ASP A 49 4.69 -2.79 -21.26
C ASP A 49 3.78 -3.70 -22.10
N SER A 50 2.89 -4.42 -21.41
CA SER A 50 1.93 -5.34 -22.03
C SER A 50 0.51 -4.94 -21.69
N VAL A 51 -0.35 -4.84 -22.70
CA VAL A 51 -1.79 -4.56 -22.55
C VAL A 51 -2.55 -5.87 -22.55
N TYR A 52 -3.38 -6.05 -21.53
CA TYR A 52 -4.32 -7.15 -21.40
C TYR A 52 -5.73 -6.59 -21.23
N PHE A 53 -6.73 -7.43 -21.44
CA PHE A 53 -8.10 -7.06 -21.12
C PHE A 53 -8.84 -8.26 -20.53
N GLU A 54 -9.78 -7.95 -19.65
CA GLU A 54 -10.68 -8.90 -19.03
C GLU A 54 -12.11 -8.54 -19.44
N ILE A 55 -12.90 -9.54 -19.80
CA ILE A 55 -14.33 -9.36 -20.06
C ILE A 55 -15.12 -10.14 -19.02
N ARG A 56 -16.14 -9.48 -18.47
CA ARG A 56 -17.09 -10.08 -17.54
C ARG A 56 -18.50 -9.92 -18.09
N SER A 57 -19.17 -11.04 -18.26
CA SER A 57 -20.61 -11.10 -18.46
C SER A 57 -21.32 -10.93 -17.12
N ARG A 58 -22.44 -10.22 -17.12
CA ARG A 58 -23.29 -10.10 -15.94
C ARG A 58 -23.88 -11.45 -15.48
N LEU A 59 -24.19 -12.35 -16.41
CA LEU A 59 -24.83 -13.64 -16.12
C LEU A 59 -23.79 -14.76 -15.92
N ARG A 60 -22.75 -14.79 -16.76
CA ARG A 60 -21.76 -15.88 -16.78
C ARG A 60 -20.50 -15.59 -15.96
N GLY A 61 -20.31 -14.35 -15.51
CA GLY A 61 -19.10 -13.92 -14.82
C GLY A 61 -17.91 -13.72 -15.78
N PRO A 62 -16.66 -13.98 -15.34
CA PRO A 62 -15.49 -13.77 -16.18
C PRO A 62 -15.47 -14.70 -17.38
N LEU A 63 -15.38 -14.13 -18.59
CA LEU A 63 -15.31 -14.89 -19.84
C LEU A 63 -13.86 -15.27 -20.15
N ARG A 64 -13.65 -16.49 -20.66
CA ARG A 64 -12.32 -16.94 -21.08
C ARG A 64 -12.06 -16.45 -22.50
N ILE A 65 -11.04 -15.61 -22.67
CA ILE A 65 -10.70 -15.02 -23.96
C ILE A 65 -9.56 -15.85 -24.56
N LEU A 66 -9.80 -16.49 -25.71
CA LEU A 66 -8.75 -17.15 -26.46
C LEU A 66 -8.03 -16.12 -27.36
N PRO A 67 -6.68 -16.04 -27.32
CA PRO A 67 -5.92 -15.03 -28.06
C PRO A 67 -6.15 -15.03 -29.57
N GLU A 68 -6.48 -16.19 -30.16
CA GLU A 68 -6.73 -16.35 -31.60
C GLU A 68 -7.95 -15.56 -32.10
N PHE A 69 -8.90 -15.23 -31.21
CA PHE A 69 -10.10 -14.45 -31.52
C PHE A 69 -9.97 -12.97 -31.15
N VAL A 70 -8.76 -12.51 -30.83
CA VAL A 70 -8.49 -11.11 -30.47
C VAL A 70 -7.56 -10.48 -31.50
N ARG A 71 -7.89 -9.26 -31.93
CA ARG A 71 -7.10 -8.45 -32.85
C ARG A 71 -6.96 -7.01 -32.34
N GLY A 72 -5.97 -6.28 -32.85
CA GLY A 72 -5.75 -4.86 -32.53
C GLY A 72 -4.63 -4.62 -31.51
N ASP A 73 -4.73 -3.54 -30.75
CA ASP A 73 -3.71 -3.05 -29.81
C ASP A 73 -3.66 -3.87 -28.50
N VAL A 74 -3.44 -5.19 -28.57
CA VAL A 74 -3.32 -6.07 -27.38
C VAL A 74 -1.97 -6.78 -27.37
N GLY A 75 -1.44 -7.08 -26.17
CA GLY A 75 -0.17 -7.79 -26.01
C GLY A 75 1.00 -6.87 -25.69
N THR A 76 2.21 -7.25 -26.11
CA THR A 76 3.45 -6.53 -25.80
C THR A 76 3.72 -5.39 -26.79
N GLN A 77 4.55 -4.42 -26.40
CA GLN A 77 5.08 -3.37 -27.30
C GLN A 77 4.03 -2.40 -27.86
N ILE A 78 2.91 -2.23 -27.16
CA ILE A 78 1.90 -1.25 -27.56
C ILE A 78 2.41 0.17 -27.27
N THR A 79 2.40 1.01 -28.30
CA THR A 79 2.82 2.41 -28.17
C THR A 79 1.74 3.22 -27.44
N ALA A 80 2.14 4.18 -26.61
CA ALA A 80 1.19 5.12 -26.01
C ALA A 80 0.38 5.85 -27.10
N GLY A 81 -0.86 6.21 -26.82
CA GLY A 81 -1.73 6.90 -27.77
C GLY A 81 -3.20 6.85 -27.38
N SER A 82 -3.99 7.76 -27.96
CA SER A 82 -5.44 7.77 -27.86
C SER A 82 -6.10 6.86 -28.90
N ASP A 83 -7.35 6.46 -28.65
CA ASP A 83 -8.19 5.68 -29.57
C ASP A 83 -7.57 4.33 -30.00
N ARG A 84 -6.85 3.68 -29.08
CA ARG A 84 -6.37 2.31 -29.24
C ARG A 84 -7.55 1.36 -29.31
N ARG A 85 -7.47 0.34 -30.16
CA ARG A 85 -8.61 -0.51 -30.53
C ARG A 85 -8.28 -1.98 -30.31
N ILE A 86 -9.11 -2.66 -29.53
CA ILE A 86 -9.12 -4.13 -29.40
C ILE A 86 -10.43 -4.63 -30.02
N ILE A 87 -10.34 -5.61 -30.91
CA ILE A 87 -11.49 -6.28 -31.52
C ILE A 87 -11.49 -7.72 -31.04
N TRP A 88 -12.59 -8.15 -30.44
CA TRP A 88 -12.78 -9.52 -29.99
C TRP A 88 -13.97 -10.17 -30.70
N ASP A 89 -13.73 -11.31 -31.33
CA ASP A 89 -14.76 -12.15 -31.93
C ASP A 89 -15.35 -13.08 -30.86
N ALA A 90 -16.44 -12.63 -30.24
CA ALA A 90 -17.06 -13.33 -29.12
C ALA A 90 -17.71 -14.63 -29.59
N LEU A 91 -18.35 -14.63 -30.77
CA LEU A 91 -19.06 -15.81 -31.26
C LEU A 91 -18.09 -16.91 -31.67
N ALA A 92 -16.99 -16.58 -32.35
CA ALA A 92 -15.95 -17.55 -32.66
C ALA A 92 -15.35 -18.17 -31.38
N ASN A 93 -15.33 -17.41 -30.29
CA ASN A 93 -14.94 -17.86 -28.96
C ASN A 93 -16.08 -18.56 -28.17
N GLY A 94 -17.23 -18.83 -28.79
CA GLY A 94 -18.36 -19.55 -28.19
C GLY A 94 -19.30 -18.73 -27.29
N TYR A 95 -19.22 -17.39 -27.36
CA TYR A 95 -20.04 -16.48 -26.57
C TYR A 95 -20.99 -15.67 -27.45
N SER A 96 -22.29 -15.66 -27.13
CA SER A 96 -23.27 -14.78 -27.77
C SER A 96 -23.33 -13.43 -27.05
N LEU A 97 -23.32 -12.33 -27.81
CA LEU A 97 -23.34 -10.95 -27.27
C LEU A 97 -24.76 -10.46 -26.91
N ASN A 98 -25.64 -11.37 -26.49
CA ASN A 98 -27.04 -11.06 -26.19
C ASN A 98 -27.21 -10.57 -24.73
N GLU A 99 -26.11 -10.26 -24.05
CA GLU A 99 -26.06 -9.96 -22.63
C GLU A 99 -25.17 -8.75 -22.34
N GLU A 100 -25.38 -8.13 -21.18
CA GLU A 100 -24.58 -7.01 -20.71
C GLU A 100 -23.16 -7.50 -20.36
N VAL A 101 -22.17 -6.94 -21.05
CA VAL A 101 -20.74 -7.26 -20.87
C VAL A 101 -19.96 -6.03 -20.42
N GLN A 102 -19.04 -6.25 -19.49
CA GLN A 102 -18.10 -5.25 -19.00
C GLN A 102 -16.69 -5.63 -19.44
N ALA A 103 -15.93 -4.68 -19.97
CA ALA A 103 -14.54 -4.86 -20.33
C ALA A 103 -13.64 -3.99 -19.45
N LYS A 104 -12.55 -4.59 -18.95
CA LYS A 104 -11.51 -3.90 -18.19
C LYS A 104 -10.18 -4.07 -18.90
N VAL A 105 -9.56 -2.97 -19.29
CA VAL A 105 -8.23 -2.99 -19.90
C VAL A 105 -7.18 -2.78 -18.81
N LEU A 106 -6.14 -3.61 -18.80
CA LEU A 106 -5.09 -3.67 -17.81
C LEU A 106 -3.73 -3.49 -18.49
N VAL A 107 -2.82 -2.76 -17.86
CA VAL A 107 -1.43 -2.64 -18.32
C VAL A 107 -0.54 -3.34 -17.32
N LYS A 108 0.12 -4.41 -17.76
CA LYS A 108 1.21 -5.03 -17.01
C LYS A 108 2.48 -4.30 -17.38
N THR A 109 2.99 -3.54 -16.43
CA THR A 109 4.29 -2.89 -16.59
C THR A 109 5.36 -3.97 -16.58
N SER A 110 6.13 -4.09 -17.65
CA SER A 110 7.40 -4.82 -17.54
C SER A 110 8.25 -4.00 -16.59
N VAL A 111 8.54 -4.56 -15.41
CA VAL A 111 9.68 -4.06 -14.64
C VAL A 111 10.84 -4.09 -15.63
N PRO A 112 11.52 -2.95 -15.87
CA PRO A 112 12.60 -2.93 -16.84
C PRO A 112 13.54 -4.05 -16.45
N LEU A 113 13.64 -5.08 -17.29
CA LEU A 113 14.81 -5.93 -17.31
C LEU A 113 15.92 -4.95 -17.64
N VAL A 114 16.61 -4.52 -16.59
CA VAL A 114 17.91 -3.88 -16.66
C VAL A 114 18.65 -4.57 -17.80
N ALA A 115 19.03 -3.78 -18.80
CA ALA A 115 19.47 -4.23 -20.11
C ALA A 115 20.81 -4.97 -20.00
N SER A 116 20.75 -6.22 -19.55
CA SER A 116 21.89 -7.13 -19.47
C SER A 116 21.94 -7.96 -20.75
N GLN A 117 22.11 -7.31 -21.90
CA GLN A 117 22.70 -7.98 -23.05
C GLN A 117 23.32 -6.94 -23.97
N PRO A 118 24.65 -6.79 -23.97
CA PRO A 118 25.30 -6.04 -25.02
C PRO A 118 25.00 -6.75 -26.33
N THR A 119 24.33 -6.04 -27.24
CA THR A 119 24.42 -6.34 -28.66
C THR A 119 25.90 -6.23 -29.00
N THR A 120 26.59 -7.36 -29.02
CA THR A 120 27.85 -7.50 -29.74
C THR A 120 27.54 -7.12 -31.18
N LEU A 121 27.80 -5.85 -31.50
CA LEU A 121 27.96 -5.40 -32.87
C LEU A 121 28.96 -6.38 -33.49
N PRO A 122 28.62 -7.11 -34.57
CA PRO A 122 29.62 -7.91 -35.26
C PRO A 122 30.72 -6.95 -35.69
N GLU A 123 31.89 -7.15 -35.10
CA GLU A 123 33.13 -6.52 -35.47
C GLU A 123 33.24 -6.55 -37.00
N PRO A 124 33.47 -5.40 -37.68
CA PRO A 124 33.67 -5.41 -39.11
C PRO A 124 34.90 -6.28 -39.37
N VAL A 125 34.67 -7.46 -39.97
CA VAL A 125 35.72 -8.36 -40.43
C VAL A 125 36.69 -7.52 -41.23
N ALA A 126 37.85 -7.25 -40.62
CA ALA A 126 38.97 -6.62 -41.27
C ALA A 126 39.34 -7.53 -42.44
N VAL A 127 39.02 -7.07 -43.66
CA VAL A 127 39.51 -7.65 -44.90
C VAL A 127 41.03 -7.64 -44.80
N GLN A 128 41.61 -8.80 -44.49
CA GLN A 128 43.03 -9.03 -44.58
C GLN A 128 43.43 -8.75 -46.04
N LYS A 129 44.26 -7.72 -46.23
CA LYS A 129 44.97 -7.44 -47.47
C LYS A 129 45.76 -8.71 -47.87
N PRO A 130 45.50 -9.33 -49.02
CA PRO A 130 46.49 -10.21 -49.61
C PRO A 130 47.64 -9.33 -50.12
N VAL A 131 48.82 -9.55 -49.55
CA VAL A 131 50.09 -9.15 -50.16
C VAL A 131 50.23 -9.95 -51.45
N VAL A 132 50.03 -9.30 -52.60
CA VAL A 132 50.45 -9.81 -53.90
C VAL A 132 51.24 -8.72 -54.61
N THR A 133 52.40 -9.14 -55.07
CA THR A 133 53.49 -8.41 -55.68
C THR A 133 53.19 -8.06 -57.14
N THR A 134 53.64 -6.86 -57.57
CA THR A 134 54.02 -6.46 -58.97
C THR A 134 52.91 -6.25 -60.02
N PRO A 135 53.12 -5.56 -61.17
CA PRO A 135 53.98 -4.40 -61.54
C PRO A 135 53.17 -3.20 -62.16
N LYS A 136 53.94 -2.18 -62.58
CA LYS A 136 53.71 -0.90 -63.29
C LYS A 136 53.04 -1.03 -64.72
N PRO A 137 52.78 0.05 -65.50
CA PRO A 137 51.44 0.53 -65.94
C PRO A 137 51.22 0.59 -67.49
N GLU A 138 49.99 0.79 -67.98
CA GLU A 138 49.72 1.38 -69.31
C GLU A 138 48.25 1.89 -69.46
N PRO A 139 47.93 2.78 -70.45
CA PRO A 139 47.04 3.94 -70.28
C PRO A 139 45.73 3.88 -71.10
N VAL A 140 44.70 4.63 -70.62
CA VAL A 140 43.60 5.46 -71.26
C VAL A 140 43.14 5.09 -72.72
N PRO A 141 41.86 5.23 -73.20
CA PRO A 141 40.92 6.34 -72.96
C PRO A 141 39.37 6.00 -73.15
N PRO A 142 38.42 6.92 -73.54
CA PRO A 142 37.26 7.31 -72.69
C PRO A 142 35.83 7.29 -73.34
N LYS A 143 34.76 7.50 -72.53
CA LYS A 143 33.40 8.09 -72.86
C LYS A 143 32.49 7.22 -73.81
N PRO A 144 31.12 7.27 -73.87
CA PRO A 144 30.20 8.43 -73.72
C PRO A 144 28.76 8.29 -73.10
N THR A 145 28.34 9.41 -72.49
CA THR A 145 27.11 10.26 -72.67
C THR A 145 25.65 9.73 -72.73
N ALA A 146 24.77 10.50 -72.06
CA ALA A 146 23.34 10.82 -72.31
C ALA A 146 22.27 9.81 -71.78
N LYS A 147 21.08 10.15 -71.25
CA LYS A 147 20.05 11.22 -71.47
C LYS A 147 19.22 11.36 -70.16
N GLU A 148 18.77 12.52 -69.67
CA GLU A 148 17.75 13.48 -70.16
C GLU A 148 16.28 12.98 -70.10
N SER A 149 15.49 13.57 -69.20
CA SER A 149 14.03 13.92 -69.25
C SER A 149 13.63 14.37 -67.83
N VAL A 150 13.30 15.62 -67.49
CA VAL A 150 12.35 16.66 -68.00
C VAL A 150 10.87 16.27 -67.80
N VAL A 151 10.09 17.28 -67.36
CA VAL A 151 8.61 17.45 -67.29
C VAL A 151 8.04 17.36 -65.86
N ARG A 152 7.18 18.24 -65.32
CA ARG A 152 6.67 19.61 -65.59
C ARG A 152 5.67 19.94 -64.46
N GLU A 153 5.64 21.21 -64.03
CA GLU A 153 4.55 22.08 -63.50
C GLU A 153 3.09 21.53 -63.47
N GLU A 154 2.12 21.93 -62.62
CA GLU A 154 1.85 23.10 -61.76
C GLU A 154 0.55 22.83 -60.90
N PRO A 155 -0.07 23.79 -60.15
CA PRO A 155 -0.85 23.56 -58.92
C PRO A 155 -2.36 23.94 -59.04
N ILE A 156 -2.99 24.38 -57.93
CA ILE A 156 -4.38 24.91 -57.73
C ILE A 156 -5.32 23.79 -57.16
N SER A 157 -6.18 23.94 -56.13
CA SER A 157 -6.92 25.08 -55.57
C SER A 157 -7.42 24.83 -54.13
N LYS A 158 -7.81 25.93 -53.48
CA LYS A 158 -8.57 26.02 -52.22
C LYS A 158 -10.07 25.76 -52.47
N THR A 159 -10.85 25.46 -51.41
CA THR A 159 -12.07 26.20 -50.95
C THR A 159 -13.18 25.33 -50.33
N SER A 160 -13.74 25.87 -49.23
CA SER A 160 -15.09 25.74 -48.62
C SER A 160 -15.50 24.46 -47.86
N THR A 161 -15.85 24.52 -46.57
CA THR A 161 -17.05 25.07 -45.86
C THR A 161 -18.21 24.06 -45.77
N SER A 162 -18.70 23.84 -44.54
CA SER A 162 -20.14 23.83 -44.17
C SER A 162 -20.73 22.54 -43.56
N SER A 163 -21.49 22.78 -42.48
CA SER A 163 -22.80 22.18 -42.15
C SER A 163 -22.81 20.78 -41.49
N ARG A 164 -23.11 20.64 -40.19
CA ARG A 164 -24.42 20.77 -39.48
C ARG A 164 -25.23 19.46 -39.50
N ASN A 165 -25.92 19.21 -38.37
CA ASN A 165 -27.05 18.29 -38.11
C ASN A 165 -26.70 16.92 -37.49
N ARG A 166 -27.46 16.34 -36.56
CA ARG A 166 -28.65 16.74 -35.78
C ARG A 166 -28.89 15.63 -34.75
N THR A 167 -29.33 16.03 -33.57
CA THR A 167 -29.85 15.23 -32.46
C THR A 167 -31.09 14.42 -32.82
N THR A 168 -31.18 13.16 -32.37
CA THR A 168 -32.45 12.47 -32.05
C THR A 168 -32.26 11.32 -31.05
N ARG A 169 -32.91 11.46 -29.89
CA ARG A 169 -33.46 10.42 -29.00
C ARG A 169 -35.01 10.54 -29.10
N PRO A 170 -35.87 9.68 -28.52
CA PRO A 170 -35.68 8.40 -27.80
C PRO A 170 -36.74 7.32 -28.19
N LYS A 171 -36.70 6.12 -27.55
CA LYS A 171 -37.90 5.40 -27.06
C LYS A 171 -37.52 4.26 -26.09
N PRO A 172 -38.28 4.03 -25.00
CA PRO A 172 -38.08 2.91 -24.08
C PRO A 172 -38.98 1.72 -24.46
N SER A 173 -38.45 0.49 -24.36
CA SER A 173 -39.25 -0.73 -24.47
C SER A 173 -39.34 -1.44 -23.13
N ILE A 174 -40.59 -1.59 -22.72
CA ILE A 174 -41.15 -2.44 -21.68
C ILE A 174 -40.97 -3.92 -22.09
N PHE A 175 -40.86 -4.82 -21.11
CA PHE A 175 -41.13 -6.28 -21.09
C PHE A 175 -40.09 -6.92 -20.15
N ALA A 176 -40.40 -7.08 -18.86
CA ALA A 176 -41.25 -8.11 -18.25
C ALA A 176 -40.53 -9.45 -18.10
N ALA A 177 -40.59 -9.93 -16.86
CA ALA A 177 -39.82 -11.00 -16.26
C ALA A 177 -40.29 -12.39 -16.71
N ASP A 178 -39.37 -13.35 -16.68
CA ASP A 178 -39.71 -14.73 -16.33
C ASP A 178 -38.59 -15.33 -15.49
N SER A 179 -38.97 -15.88 -14.33
CA SER A 179 -38.06 -16.39 -13.30
C SER A 179 -38.21 -17.90 -13.21
N VAL A 180 -37.11 -18.64 -13.37
CA VAL A 180 -37.03 -20.08 -13.10
C VAL A 180 -36.27 -20.28 -11.79
N PRO A 181 -36.76 -21.08 -10.82
CA PRO A 181 -36.04 -21.31 -9.57
C PRO A 181 -34.97 -22.41 -9.75
N SER A 182 -33.73 -22.12 -9.34
CA SER A 182 -32.65 -23.10 -9.24
C SER A 182 -32.55 -23.66 -7.82
N GLN A 183 -32.50 -24.98 -7.71
CA GLN A 183 -32.26 -25.74 -6.48
C GLN A 183 -30.82 -25.53 -5.95
N PRO A 184 -30.59 -25.55 -4.63
CA PRO A 184 -29.25 -25.52 -4.05
C PRO A 184 -28.63 -26.92 -3.97
N VAL A 185 -27.38 -27.05 -4.40
CA VAL A 185 -26.57 -28.27 -4.22
C VAL A 185 -25.62 -28.06 -3.04
N THR A 186 -25.69 -28.97 -2.08
CA THR A 186 -24.89 -29.02 -0.85
C THR A 186 -23.46 -29.48 -1.15
N PRO A 187 -22.39 -28.78 -0.71
CA PRO A 187 -21.03 -29.31 -0.76
C PRO A 187 -20.66 -30.09 0.51
N THR A 188 -20.10 -31.28 0.28
CA THR A 188 -19.53 -32.23 1.24
C THR A 188 -18.27 -31.66 1.93
N PRO A 189 -18.05 -31.91 3.24
CA PRO A 189 -16.86 -31.41 3.94
C PRO A 189 -15.62 -32.29 3.69
N VAL A 190 -14.49 -31.62 3.40
CA VAL A 190 -13.16 -32.22 3.27
C VAL A 190 -12.48 -32.27 4.64
N VAL A 191 -11.96 -33.46 4.97
CA VAL A 191 -11.25 -33.83 6.20
C VAL A 191 -9.93 -33.06 6.32
N ALA A 192 -9.73 -32.38 7.45
CA ALA A 192 -8.51 -31.65 7.79
C ALA A 192 -7.48 -32.56 8.49
N VAL A 193 -6.24 -32.54 7.99
CA VAL A 193 -5.07 -33.18 8.61
C VAL A 193 -4.42 -32.20 9.60
N PRO A 194 -4.11 -32.62 10.85
CA PRO A 194 -3.50 -31.73 11.84
C PRO A 194 -1.97 -31.61 11.66
N PRO A 195 -1.38 -30.42 11.84
CA PRO A 195 0.07 -30.23 11.79
C PRO A 195 0.78 -30.58 13.12
N SER A 196 1.98 -31.12 12.97
CA SER A 196 2.87 -31.67 13.99
C SER A 196 3.44 -30.61 14.95
N GLN A 197 3.54 -30.97 16.24
CA GLN A 197 4.15 -30.17 17.31
C GLN A 197 5.70 -30.23 17.28
N PRO A 198 6.40 -29.11 17.59
CA PRO A 198 7.83 -29.12 17.85
C PRO A 198 8.17 -29.45 19.32
N PRO A 199 9.39 -29.98 19.59
CA PRO A 199 9.77 -30.54 20.88
C PRO A 199 10.10 -29.51 21.96
N ALA A 200 9.89 -29.95 23.20
CA ALA A 200 10.07 -29.22 24.46
C ALA A 200 11.52 -28.72 24.67
N SER A 201 11.64 -27.47 25.11
CA SER A 201 12.91 -26.89 25.57
C SER A 201 13.04 -27.02 27.09
N VAL A 202 14.24 -27.45 27.48
CA VAL A 202 14.74 -27.74 28.82
C VAL A 202 14.81 -26.47 29.67
N GLY A 203 14.26 -26.54 30.89
CA GLY A 203 14.28 -25.46 31.88
C GLY A 203 15.65 -25.36 32.56
N VAL A 204 16.25 -24.17 32.52
CA VAL A 204 17.42 -23.79 33.32
C VAL A 204 16.94 -22.86 34.44
N SER A 205 17.03 -23.36 35.67
CA SER A 205 16.74 -22.63 36.90
C SER A 205 17.85 -21.64 37.20
N THR A 206 17.50 -20.38 37.50
CA THR A 206 18.43 -19.35 38.00
C THR A 206 17.95 -18.86 39.37
N PRO A 207 18.84 -18.67 40.37
CA PRO A 207 18.46 -18.49 41.77
C PRO A 207 18.01 -17.07 42.12
N VAL A 208 17.16 -17.01 43.14
CA VAL A 208 16.56 -15.83 43.78
C VAL A 208 17.60 -15.04 44.59
N PRO A 209 17.73 -13.71 44.41
CA PRO A 209 18.52 -12.88 45.33
C PRO A 209 17.75 -12.57 46.63
N GLN A 210 18.39 -12.87 47.75
CA GLN A 210 17.97 -12.51 49.10
C GLN A 210 17.90 -11.00 49.31
N GLN A 211 16.80 -10.54 49.89
CA GLN A 211 16.57 -9.16 50.30
C GLN A 211 17.06 -8.94 51.74
N PRO A 212 17.91 -7.94 52.02
CA PRO A 212 18.42 -7.70 53.36
C PRO A 212 17.36 -7.05 54.27
N ALA A 213 17.26 -7.58 55.48
CA ALA A 213 16.43 -7.07 56.57
C ALA A 213 16.94 -5.70 57.04
N SER A 214 16.07 -4.69 57.05
CA SER A 214 16.35 -3.40 57.70
C SER A 214 15.88 -3.43 59.15
N GLN A 215 16.79 -2.95 59.99
CA GLN A 215 16.76 -2.91 61.45
C GLN A 215 15.71 -1.93 61.98
N THR A 216 14.98 -2.36 63.01
CA THR A 216 14.08 -1.55 63.81
C THR A 216 14.89 -0.75 64.83
N ILE A 217 14.94 0.58 64.70
CA ILE A 217 15.40 1.47 65.78
C ILE A 217 14.18 1.85 66.61
N ALA A 218 14.15 1.41 67.87
CA ALA A 218 13.16 1.81 68.86
C ALA A 218 13.49 3.23 69.35
N VAL A 219 12.63 4.19 69.01
CA VAL A 219 12.64 5.52 69.61
C VAL A 219 11.57 5.55 70.70
N VAL A 220 12.03 5.76 71.94
CA VAL A 220 11.20 5.98 73.12
C VAL A 220 10.47 7.31 72.96
N GLN A 221 9.13 7.28 72.89
CA GLN A 221 8.29 8.48 72.90
C GLN A 221 7.73 8.71 74.31
N SER A 222 8.02 9.91 74.79
CA SER A 222 7.54 10.50 76.04
C SER A 222 6.01 10.59 76.06
N VAL A 223 5.42 10.26 77.20
CA VAL A 223 3.99 10.31 77.47
C VAL A 223 3.56 11.76 77.67
N GLU A 224 2.78 12.31 76.73
CA GLU A 224 2.09 13.59 76.85
C GLU A 224 0.58 13.34 77.01
N PRO A 225 -0.12 14.02 77.94
CA PRO A 225 -1.47 13.65 78.37
C PRO A 225 -2.53 13.91 77.30
N ALA A 226 -3.46 12.97 77.22
CA ALA A 226 -4.49 12.81 76.20
C ALA A 226 -5.35 14.07 75.93
N PRO A 227 -5.31 14.63 74.71
CA PRO A 227 -6.40 15.42 74.18
C PRO A 227 -7.51 14.48 73.69
N THR A 228 -8.74 14.83 74.06
CA THR A 228 -10.02 14.23 73.68
C THR A 228 -10.01 13.68 72.24
N ALA A 229 -10.36 12.41 72.08
CA ALA A 229 -10.33 11.64 70.84
C ALA A 229 -11.11 12.32 69.69
N ALA A 230 -10.43 13.17 68.92
CA ALA A 230 -10.87 13.58 67.60
C ALA A 230 -10.77 12.35 66.70
N VAL A 231 -11.93 11.80 66.32
CA VAL A 231 -12.05 10.73 65.32
C VAL A 231 -11.36 11.21 64.05
N ALA A 232 -10.12 10.76 63.83
CA ALA A 232 -9.33 11.14 62.67
C ALA A 232 -10.06 10.64 61.42
N ASP A 233 -10.66 11.57 60.68
CA ASP A 233 -11.39 11.34 59.45
C ASP A 233 -10.39 10.87 58.37
N THR A 234 -10.08 9.57 58.35
CA THR A 234 -8.99 8.94 57.57
C THR A 234 -9.33 8.74 56.09
N VAL A 235 -10.26 9.53 55.55
CA VAL A 235 -10.58 9.50 54.11
C VAL A 235 -9.55 10.31 53.34
N ARG A 236 -8.33 9.78 53.21
CA ARG A 236 -7.35 10.36 52.28
C ARG A 236 -7.93 10.29 50.86
N PRO A 237 -8.07 11.41 50.14
CA PRO A 237 -8.58 11.41 48.78
C PRO A 237 -7.67 10.52 47.92
N LYS A 238 -8.27 9.52 47.27
CA LYS A 238 -7.56 8.59 46.39
C LYS A 238 -7.05 9.41 45.19
N ARG A 239 -5.74 9.70 45.15
CA ARG A 239 -5.12 10.44 44.04
C ARG A 239 -5.34 9.66 42.73
N MET A 240 -6.30 10.10 41.92
CA MET A 240 -6.52 9.53 40.59
C MET A 240 -5.40 9.97 39.66
N ARG A 241 -4.73 9.01 39.03
CA ARG A 241 -3.74 9.31 37.98
C ARG A 241 -4.47 9.83 36.74
N TYR A 242 -3.95 10.90 36.15
CA TYR A 242 -4.46 11.41 34.89
C TYR A 242 -4.22 10.37 33.79
N ALA A 243 -5.28 9.92 33.11
CA ALA A 243 -5.24 8.93 32.03
C ALA A 243 -5.86 9.49 30.74
N GLY A 244 -5.65 10.79 30.49
CA GLY A 244 -6.20 11.49 29.35
C GLY A 244 -5.36 11.39 28.07
N PRO A 245 -5.83 12.00 26.97
CA PRO A 245 -5.21 11.90 25.65
C PRO A 245 -3.83 12.57 25.55
N ALA A 246 -3.43 13.42 26.50
CA ALA A 246 -2.11 14.05 26.50
C ALA A 246 -0.96 13.01 26.52
N TRP A 247 -1.19 11.82 27.07
CA TRP A 247 -0.22 10.71 27.03
C TRP A 247 0.06 10.18 25.61
N ALA A 248 -0.81 10.46 24.63
CA ALA A 248 -0.55 10.12 23.23
C ALA A 248 0.65 10.90 22.66
N LEU A 249 0.96 12.09 23.19
CA LEU A 249 2.16 12.84 22.80
C LEU A 249 3.43 12.08 23.20
N LEU A 250 3.38 11.34 24.31
CA LEU A 250 4.49 10.49 24.72
C LEU A 250 4.71 9.33 23.75
N SER A 251 3.63 8.77 23.17
CA SER A 251 3.72 7.76 22.10
C SER A 251 4.30 8.33 20.80
N ALA A 252 4.20 9.64 20.55
CA ALA A 252 4.80 10.25 19.36
C ALA A 252 6.32 10.32 19.47
N VAL A 253 6.85 10.52 20.69
CA VAL A 253 8.29 10.47 20.97
C VAL A 253 8.77 9.03 21.06
N ALA A 254 8.01 8.16 21.72
CA ALA A 254 8.39 6.78 21.95
C ALA A 254 7.21 5.84 21.71
N PRO A 255 7.09 5.27 20.49
CA PRO A 255 6.02 4.35 20.14
C PRO A 255 5.90 3.21 21.15
N GLY A 256 4.71 3.02 21.71
CA GLY A 256 4.39 2.00 22.71
C GLY A 256 4.31 2.49 24.16
N ILE A 257 4.96 3.61 24.50
CA ILE A 257 5.04 4.09 25.91
C ILE A 257 3.74 4.77 26.35
N GLY A 258 3.12 5.62 25.52
CA GLY A 258 1.90 6.34 25.89
C GLY A 258 0.73 5.40 26.24
N ASN A 259 0.65 4.25 25.57
CA ASN A 259 -0.35 3.22 25.83
C ASN A 259 -0.25 2.62 27.25
N ILE A 260 0.91 2.68 27.92
CA ILE A 260 1.10 2.18 29.30
C ILE A 260 0.36 3.08 30.31
N PHE A 261 0.38 4.40 30.08
CA PHE A 261 -0.21 5.38 31.00
C PHE A 261 -1.73 5.49 30.88
N VAL A 262 -2.30 5.07 29.75
CA VAL A 262 -3.76 5.01 29.55
C VAL A 262 -4.37 3.68 30.03
N GLN A 263 -3.66 2.82 30.76
CA GLN A 263 -4.27 1.61 31.31
C GLN A 263 -4.70 1.79 32.77
N LEU A 264 -6.01 1.74 33.00
CA LEU A 264 -6.62 1.67 34.33
C LEU A 264 -7.16 0.25 34.56
N PRO A 265 -7.16 -0.27 35.80
CA PRO A 265 -6.68 0.35 37.05
C PRO A 265 -5.19 0.11 37.35
N LYS A 266 -4.55 -0.87 36.71
CA LYS A 266 -3.11 -1.17 36.87
C LYS A 266 -2.46 -1.29 35.49
N PRO A 267 -1.35 -0.57 35.21
CA PRO A 267 -0.64 -0.71 33.95
C PRO A 267 -0.04 -2.11 33.87
N LYS A 268 -0.39 -2.86 32.83
CA LYS A 268 0.28 -4.13 32.54
C LYS A 268 1.43 -3.84 31.58
N ILE A 269 2.66 -3.92 32.09
CA ILE A 269 3.89 -3.84 31.30
C ILE A 269 4.02 -5.18 30.56
N GLY A 270 3.20 -5.40 29.54
CA GLY A 270 3.30 -6.59 28.67
C GLY A 270 4.45 -6.45 27.67
N LEU A 271 4.35 -7.13 26.52
CA LEU A 271 5.30 -7.07 25.38
C LEU A 271 5.40 -5.67 24.70
N ARG A 272 4.97 -4.60 25.35
CA ARG A 272 4.87 -3.25 24.77
C ARG A 272 6.22 -2.57 24.58
N PRO A 273 7.20 -2.67 25.50
CA PRO A 273 8.54 -2.15 25.25
C PRO A 273 9.20 -2.78 24.02
N LEU A 274 8.81 -4.02 23.68
CA LEU A 274 9.31 -4.73 22.50
C LEU A 274 8.88 -4.04 21.20
N LEU A 275 7.70 -3.38 21.18
CA LEU A 275 7.28 -2.56 20.06
C LEU A 275 8.19 -1.35 19.87
N THR A 276 8.55 -0.68 20.98
CA THR A 276 9.49 0.44 20.96
C THR A 276 10.84 0.00 20.42
N VAL A 277 11.40 -1.09 20.97
CA VAL A 277 12.67 -1.68 20.52
C VAL A 277 12.60 -2.07 19.04
N GLY A 278 11.50 -2.68 18.60
CA GLY A 278 11.30 -3.05 17.20
C GLY A 278 11.23 -1.83 16.27
N CYS A 279 10.52 -0.78 16.67
CA CYS A 279 10.38 0.44 15.88
C CYS A 279 11.73 1.18 15.75
N TYR A 280 12.45 1.38 16.85
CA TYR A 280 13.79 1.97 16.83
C TYR A 280 14.79 1.09 16.09
N GLY A 281 14.69 -0.23 16.24
CA GLY A 281 15.48 -1.20 15.51
C GLY A 281 15.28 -1.10 13.99
N LEU A 282 14.04 -0.95 13.51
CA LEU A 282 13.75 -0.73 12.10
C LEU A 282 14.32 0.59 11.57
N ILE A 283 14.25 1.67 12.35
CA ILE A 283 14.84 2.95 11.98
C ILE A 283 16.36 2.84 11.89
N ALA A 284 17.01 2.27 12.92
CA ALA A 284 18.45 2.07 12.94
C ALA A 284 18.92 1.17 11.79
N TYR A 285 18.21 0.07 11.54
CA TYR A 285 18.44 -0.82 10.40
C TYR A 285 18.32 -0.07 9.07
N GLY A 286 17.26 0.72 8.90
CA GLY A 286 17.09 1.55 7.71
C GLY A 286 18.26 2.51 7.50
N LEU A 287 18.69 3.23 8.54
CA LEU A 287 19.83 4.15 8.43
C LEU A 287 21.13 3.42 8.07
N ALA A 288 21.35 2.22 8.60
CA ALA A 288 22.50 1.39 8.23
C ALA A 288 22.45 0.96 6.75
N GLU A 289 21.29 0.52 6.25
CA GLU A 289 21.10 0.18 4.84
C GLU A 289 21.23 1.39 3.90
N ARG A 290 20.80 2.58 4.34
CA ARG A 290 21.02 3.82 3.59
C ARG A 290 22.51 4.10 3.40
N LYS A 291 23.32 3.91 4.45
CA LYS A 291 24.77 4.10 4.37
C LYS A 291 25.38 3.12 3.36
N LYS A 292 25.03 1.83 3.44
CA LYS A 292 25.50 0.82 2.47
C LYS A 292 25.11 1.16 1.03
N SER A 293 23.89 1.66 0.82
CA SER A 293 23.43 2.12 -0.50
C SER A 293 24.30 3.25 -1.04
N GLN A 294 24.65 4.23 -0.20
CA GLN A 294 25.56 5.32 -0.57
C GLN A 294 26.98 4.85 -0.85
N ASP A 295 27.51 3.94 -0.02
CA ASP A 295 28.86 3.39 -0.19
C ASP A 295 28.96 2.60 -1.51
N ALA A 296 27.97 1.76 -1.83
CA ALA A 296 27.91 1.03 -3.09
C ALA A 296 27.75 1.97 -4.31
N PHE A 297 26.98 3.04 -4.15
CA PHE A 297 26.80 4.03 -5.21
C PHE A 297 28.08 4.85 -5.47
N ALA A 298 28.84 5.17 -4.42
CA ALA A 298 30.14 5.84 -4.58
C ALA A 298 31.11 4.97 -5.39
N ILE A 299 31.15 3.66 -5.12
CA ILE A 299 31.98 2.73 -5.92
C ILE A 299 31.51 2.71 -7.38
N TYR A 300 30.20 2.72 -7.62
CA TYR A 300 29.66 2.81 -8.98
C TYR A 300 30.12 4.08 -9.72
N GLU A 301 30.12 5.24 -9.05
CA GLU A 301 30.59 6.50 -9.63
C GLU A 301 32.09 6.48 -9.97
N ASP A 302 32.90 5.77 -9.18
CA ASP A 302 34.34 5.61 -9.43
C ASP A 302 34.63 4.67 -10.63
N GLN A 303 33.70 3.78 -10.99
CA GLN A 303 33.87 2.87 -12.12
C GLN A 303 33.65 3.59 -13.46
N LYS A 304 34.72 3.81 -14.22
CA LYS A 304 34.64 4.36 -15.58
C LYS A 304 34.01 3.40 -16.61
N ASN A 305 33.96 2.10 -16.29
CA ASN A 305 33.38 1.08 -17.18
C ASN A 305 31.97 0.73 -16.73
N ALA A 306 30.98 0.98 -17.60
CA ALA A 306 29.57 0.70 -17.35
C ALA A 306 29.32 -0.77 -16.96
N THR A 307 29.97 -1.73 -17.63
CA THR A 307 29.79 -3.15 -17.36
C THR A 307 30.33 -3.56 -15.99
N ALA A 308 31.40 -2.91 -15.52
CA ALA A 308 31.97 -3.17 -14.19
C ALA A 308 31.19 -2.46 -13.07
N GLY A 309 30.56 -1.32 -13.37
CA GLY A 309 29.73 -0.55 -12.44
C GLY A 309 28.34 -1.14 -12.20
N GLU A 310 27.75 -1.81 -13.19
CA GLU A 310 26.40 -2.37 -13.13
C GLU A 310 26.06 -3.16 -11.84
N PRO A 311 26.89 -4.11 -11.34
CA PRO A 311 26.57 -4.83 -10.11
C PRO A 311 26.53 -3.92 -8.87
N TYR A 312 27.37 -2.88 -8.81
CA TYR A 312 27.37 -1.91 -7.70
C TYR A 312 26.12 -1.05 -7.73
N TYR A 313 25.65 -0.65 -8.91
CA TYR A 313 24.39 0.08 -9.06
C TYR A 313 23.19 -0.76 -8.59
N GLN A 314 23.12 -2.03 -9.00
CA GLN A 314 22.06 -2.95 -8.57
C GLN A 314 22.09 -3.16 -7.04
N THR A 315 23.29 -3.35 -6.48
CA THR A 315 23.50 -3.49 -5.04
C THR A 315 23.07 -2.23 -4.28
N ALA A 316 23.41 -1.04 -4.78
CA ALA A 316 23.01 0.23 -4.20
C ALA A 316 21.48 0.40 -4.19
N ASN A 317 20.79 -0.01 -5.27
CA ASN A 317 19.34 0.03 -5.37
C ASN A 317 18.66 -0.97 -4.42
N ASP A 318 19.17 -2.19 -4.29
CA ASP A 318 18.61 -3.16 -3.34
C ASP A 318 18.71 -2.65 -1.89
N HIS A 319 19.87 -2.14 -1.48
CA HIS A 319 20.03 -1.49 -0.17
C HIS A 319 19.08 -0.29 0.00
N HIS A 320 18.88 0.52 -1.05
CA HIS A 320 17.93 1.63 -1.02
C HIS A 320 16.48 1.17 -0.80
N HIS A 321 16.06 0.10 -1.49
CA HIS A 321 14.74 -0.48 -1.32
C HIS A 321 14.52 -1.01 0.10
N ARG A 322 15.51 -1.69 0.68
CA ARG A 322 15.45 -2.18 2.08
C ARG A 322 15.36 -1.03 3.08
N TYR A 323 16.18 0.01 2.91
CA TYR A 323 16.08 1.26 3.69
C TYR A 323 14.67 1.84 3.64
N PHE A 324 14.12 1.96 2.43
CA PHE A 324 12.81 2.55 2.20
C PHE A 324 11.68 1.74 2.85
N MET A 325 11.70 0.41 2.72
CA MET A 325 10.72 -0.46 3.35
C MET A 325 10.82 -0.42 4.89
N ALA A 326 12.04 -0.47 5.44
CA ALA A 326 12.25 -0.46 6.88
C ALA A 326 11.79 0.86 7.53
N THR A 327 12.18 2.00 6.95
CA THR A 327 11.81 3.32 7.49
C THR A 327 10.31 3.60 7.38
N ARG A 328 9.69 3.30 6.23
CA ARG A 328 8.23 3.45 6.09
C ARG A 328 7.46 2.51 7.00
N GLY A 329 7.91 1.26 7.13
CA GLY A 329 7.35 0.31 8.08
C GLY A 329 7.37 0.86 9.51
N ALA A 330 8.50 1.41 9.95
CA ALA A 330 8.62 2.04 11.27
C ALA A 330 7.65 3.23 11.45
N VAL A 331 7.53 4.11 10.45
CA VAL A 331 6.62 5.26 10.50
C VAL A 331 5.16 4.81 10.62
N VAL A 332 4.76 3.80 9.85
CA VAL A 332 3.39 3.24 9.91
C VAL A 332 3.09 2.66 11.30
N VAL A 333 4.02 1.88 11.86
CA VAL A 333 3.87 1.30 13.21
C VAL A 333 3.79 2.40 14.27
N ALA A 334 4.65 3.42 14.20
CA ALA A 334 4.63 4.54 15.13
C ALA A 334 3.32 5.33 15.07
N ALA A 335 2.85 5.66 13.86
CA ALA A 335 1.60 6.38 13.66
C ALA A 335 0.40 5.59 14.20
N ALA A 336 0.36 4.28 13.94
CA ALA A 336 -0.69 3.41 14.45
C ALA A 336 -0.74 3.39 15.99
N ASP A 337 0.41 3.35 16.68
CA ASP A 337 0.47 3.38 18.15
C ASP A 337 -0.04 4.72 18.72
N VAL A 338 0.35 5.85 18.12
CA VAL A 338 -0.12 7.18 18.53
C VAL A 338 -1.64 7.28 18.41
N ILE A 339 -2.19 6.86 17.27
CA ILE A 339 -3.64 6.89 17.02
C ILE A 339 -4.39 6.00 18.03
N LEU A 340 -3.91 4.77 18.24
CA LEU A 340 -4.54 3.84 19.19
C LEU A 340 -4.48 4.37 20.63
N THR A 341 -3.34 4.95 21.04
CA THR A 341 -3.18 5.56 22.36
C THR A 341 -4.10 6.75 22.55
N PHE A 342 -4.25 7.58 21.51
CA PHE A 342 -5.16 8.71 21.52
C PHE A 342 -6.63 8.28 21.66
N ILE A 343 -7.09 7.31 20.86
CA ILE A 343 -8.47 6.78 20.92
C ILE A 343 -8.76 6.20 22.31
N LYS A 344 -7.81 5.44 22.89
CA LYS A 344 -7.93 4.92 24.25
C LYS A 344 -7.98 6.03 25.30
N GLY A 345 -7.14 7.06 25.17
CA GLY A 345 -7.16 8.22 26.05
C GLY A 345 -8.51 8.96 26.04
N LEU A 346 -9.13 9.10 24.86
CA LEU A 346 -10.48 9.67 24.74
C LEU A 346 -11.54 8.80 25.44
N ARG A 347 -11.53 7.48 25.21
CA ARG A 347 -12.45 6.54 25.87
C ARG A 347 -12.31 6.56 27.40
N ASN A 348 -11.08 6.57 27.91
CA ASN A 348 -10.84 6.67 29.35
C ASN A 348 -11.34 7.98 29.94
N THR A 349 -11.20 9.09 29.21
CA THR A 349 -11.70 10.39 29.65
C THR A 349 -13.23 10.38 29.76
N GLN A 350 -13.92 9.71 28.82
CA GLN A 350 -15.37 9.52 28.89
C GLN A 350 -15.77 8.68 30.11
N ILE A 351 -15.12 7.54 30.33
CA ILE A 351 -15.38 6.67 31.50
C ILE A 351 -15.11 7.42 32.82
N GLN A 352 -14.03 8.21 32.90
CA GLN A 352 -13.75 9.03 34.08
C GLN A 352 -14.81 10.11 34.29
N LYS A 353 -15.32 10.71 33.21
CA LYS A 353 -16.41 11.71 33.29
C LYS A 353 -17.70 11.07 33.77
N GLU A 354 -18.02 9.85 33.33
CA GLU A 354 -19.17 9.08 33.79
C GLU A 354 -19.02 8.66 35.25
N ALA A 355 -17.85 8.15 35.65
CA ALA A 355 -17.56 7.82 37.05
C ALA A 355 -17.71 9.03 37.98
N ARG A 356 -17.22 10.21 37.56
CA ARG A 356 -17.39 11.46 38.32
C ARG A 356 -18.85 11.91 38.44
N ARG A 357 -19.68 11.63 37.41
CA ARG A 357 -21.12 11.92 37.49
C ARG A 357 -21.82 11.05 38.53
N ILE A 358 -21.37 9.80 38.68
CA ILE A 358 -21.91 8.88 39.69
C ILE A 358 -21.37 9.25 41.08
N ASP A 359 -20.08 9.60 41.20
CA ASP A 359 -19.44 9.99 42.47
C ASP A 359 -19.94 11.35 43.02
N GLY A 360 -20.57 12.19 42.19
CA GLY A 360 -21.16 13.46 42.63
C GLY A 360 -22.28 13.30 43.67
N VAL A 361 -22.83 12.09 43.80
CA VAL A 361 -23.84 11.73 44.80
C VAL A 361 -23.33 10.55 45.62
N SER A 362 -22.67 10.82 46.74
CA SER A 362 -22.26 9.75 47.66
C SER A 362 -23.31 9.60 48.76
N LEU A 363 -23.91 8.42 48.85
CA LEU A 363 -24.84 8.05 49.92
C LEU A 363 -24.09 7.15 50.91
N ARG A 364 -23.84 7.68 52.11
CA ARG A 364 -23.17 6.93 53.18
C ARG A 364 -24.20 6.52 54.23
N PRO A 365 -24.64 5.26 54.27
CA PRO A 365 -25.43 4.78 55.40
C PRO A 365 -24.54 4.76 56.65
N GLY A 366 -25.09 5.24 57.77
CA GLY A 366 -24.44 5.30 59.06
C GLY A 366 -25.43 5.02 60.19
N LEU A 367 -24.92 4.71 61.37
CA LEU A 367 -25.70 4.57 62.59
C LEU A 367 -25.31 5.71 63.52
N GLN A 368 -26.27 6.57 63.88
CA GLN A 368 -26.05 7.65 64.84
C GLN A 368 -27.04 7.44 65.99
N ALA A 369 -26.52 7.24 67.21
CA ALA A 369 -27.31 6.93 68.40
C ALA A 369 -28.26 5.73 68.26
N GLY A 370 -27.85 4.69 67.53
CA GLY A 370 -28.66 3.47 67.31
C GLY A 370 -29.75 3.61 66.24
N GLN A 371 -29.92 4.78 65.62
CA GLN A 371 -30.85 4.98 64.50
C GLN A 371 -30.09 4.90 63.17
N MET A 372 -30.70 4.25 62.17
CA MET A 372 -30.19 4.24 60.80
C MET A 372 -30.33 5.65 60.21
N THR A 373 -29.20 6.23 59.82
CA THR A 373 -29.13 7.55 59.17
C THR A 373 -28.40 7.40 57.84
N ALA A 374 -28.73 8.20 56.85
CA ALA A 374 -28.01 8.22 55.57
C ALA A 374 -27.56 9.65 55.28
N VAL A 375 -26.25 9.86 55.17
CA VAL A 375 -25.71 11.17 54.78
C VAL A 375 -25.56 11.17 53.27
N VAL A 376 -26.38 11.99 52.61
CA VAL A 376 -26.26 12.29 51.19
C VAL A 376 -25.33 13.49 51.05
N ARG A 377 -24.15 13.29 50.47
CA ARG A 377 -23.28 14.39 50.06
C ARG A 377 -23.43 14.61 48.57
N TYR A 378 -23.81 15.83 48.21
CA TYR A 378 -23.80 16.34 46.85
C TYR A 378 -22.59 17.24 46.68
N SER A 379 -21.71 16.93 45.72
CA SER A 379 -20.63 17.83 45.33
C SER A 379 -20.91 18.38 43.94
N PHE A 380 -21.07 19.70 43.84
CA PHE A 380 -21.25 20.43 42.58
C PHE A 380 -19.93 20.87 41.97
#